data_AF-A0A2E6L1A3-F1
#
_entry.id   AF-A0A2E6L1A3-F1
#
_cell.length_a   1.000
_cell.length_b   1.000
_cell.length_c   1.000
_cell.angle_alpha   90.00
_cell.angle_beta   90.00
_cell.angle_gamma   90.00
#
_symmetry.space_group_name_H-M   'P 1'
#
loop_
_entity.id
_entity.type
_entity.pdbx_description
1 polymer ?
#
loop_
_entity_poly.entity_id
_entity_poly.type
_entity_poly.pdbx_seq_one_letter_code
_entity_poly.pdbx_strand_id
1 'polypeptide(L)' 'MADRLLVFANAEVKKLLKEEFVTVAADDWYQRRRKDKVGEFFAKVVDQSPRKGVHTKQGHYIFTATGKLLGFNNN' A
#
# COMPACT_ATOMS: atom_id res chain seq x y z
N MET A 1 16.80 -12.24 7.65
CA MET A 1 15.61 -11.41 7.94
C MET A 1 15.79 -10.72 9.30
N ALA A 2 16.95 -10.09 9.55
CA ALA A 2 17.34 -9.56 10.87
C ALA A 2 17.69 -8.05 10.85
N ASP A 3 17.71 -7.41 9.68
CA ASP A 3 18.06 -5.98 9.49
C ASP A 3 16.90 -5.12 8.95
N ARG A 4 15.69 -5.66 8.88
CA ARG A 4 14.50 -4.85 8.53
C ARG A 4 13.99 -4.19 9.79
N LEU A 5 14.34 -2.91 9.97
CA LEU A 5 13.59 -2.03 10.85
C LEU A 5 12.12 -2.10 10.40
N LEU A 6 11.27 -2.67 11.26
CA LEU A 6 9.83 -2.69 11.02
C LEU A 6 9.40 -1.23 10.87
N VAL A 7 8.83 -0.88 9.71
CA VAL A 7 8.47 0.51 9.36
C VAL A 7 7.65 1.18 10.47
N PHE A 8 6.79 0.41 11.14
CA PHE A 8 5.94 0.87 12.24
C PHE A 8 6.61 0.87 13.62
N ALA A 9 7.81 0.32 13.78
CA ALA A 9 8.59 0.45 15.01
C ALA A 9 9.13 1.88 15.17
N ASN A 10 9.38 2.59 14.06
CA ASN A 10 9.85 3.97 14.06
C ASN A 10 8.75 4.93 14.56
N ALA A 11 9.05 5.71 15.61
CA ALA A 11 8.13 6.65 16.22
C ALA A 11 7.76 7.83 15.31
N GLU A 12 8.70 8.32 14.51
CA GLU A 12 8.48 9.43 13.56
C GLU A 12 7.54 9.00 12.44
N VAL A 13 7.71 7.77 11.92
CA VAL A 13 6.81 7.20 10.91
C VAL A 13 5.39 7.08 11.47
N LYS A 14 5.25 6.59 12.70
CA LYS A 14 3.92 6.52 13.36
C LYS A 14 3.28 7.90 13.54
N LYS A 15 4.06 8.92 13.89
CA LYS A 15 3.56 10.29 14.05
C LYS A 15 3.09 10.84 12.70
N LEU A 16 3.93 10.76 11.68
CA LEU A 16 3.62 11.19 10.32
C LEU A 16 2.34 10.53 9.79
N LEU A 17 2.20 9.21 9.95
CA LEU A 17 1.03 8.47 9.49
C LEU A 17 -0.27 8.85 10.22
N LYS A 18 -0.18 9.37 11.46
CA LYS A 18 -1.35 9.81 12.24
C LYS A 18 -1.76 11.25 11.92
N GLU A 19 -0.80 12.11 11.60
CA GLU A 19 -1.02 13.55 11.44
C GLU A 19 -1.26 13.93 9.97
N GLU A 20 -0.55 13.31 9.03
CA GLU A 20 -0.47 13.76 7.64
C GLU A 20 -1.10 12.80 6.62
N PHE A 21 -1.51 11.59 7.05
CA PHE A 21 -2.03 10.56 6.15
C PHE A 21 -3.36 9.97 6.63
N VAL A 22 -4.17 9.54 5.67
CA VAL A 22 -5.30 8.64 5.93
C VAL A 22 -4.80 7.21 5.83
N THR A 23 -4.63 6.56 6.97
CA THR A 23 -4.15 5.17 7.03
C THR A 23 -5.28 4.19 6.77
N VAL A 24 -5.05 3.23 5.86
CA VAL A 24 -6.03 2.20 5.50
C VAL A 24 -5.35 0.83 5.54
N ALA A 25 -5.94 -0.11 6.28
CA ALA A 25 -5.57 -1.51 6.22
C ALA A 25 -6.43 -2.23 5.16
N ALA A 26 -5.80 -3.03 4.30
CA ALA A 26 -6.48 -3.73 3.23
C ALA A 26 -5.95 -5.15 3.10
N ASP A 27 -6.86 -6.09 2.86
CA ASP A 27 -6.53 -7.47 2.57
C ASP A 27 -6.28 -7.66 1.07
N ASP A 28 -5.04 -7.97 0.69
CA ASP A 28 -4.65 -8.17 -0.72
C ASP A 28 -5.46 -9.27 -1.42
N TRP A 29 -5.76 -10.37 -0.73
CA TRP A 29 -6.50 -11.50 -1.29
C TRP A 29 -7.92 -11.09 -1.69
N TYR A 30 -8.60 -10.35 -0.82
CA TYR A 30 -9.95 -9.85 -1.06
C TYR A 30 -9.95 -8.73 -2.10
N GLN A 31 -9.07 -7.74 -1.95
CA GLN A 31 -9.01 -6.56 -2.80
C GLN A 31 -8.84 -6.90 -4.28
N ARG A 32 -7.95 -7.85 -4.60
CA ARG A 32 -7.72 -8.28 -5.99
C ARG A 32 -8.89 -9.04 -6.63
N ARG A 33 -9.79 -9.59 -5.82
CA ARG A 33 -10.93 -10.40 -6.30
C ARG A 33 -12.23 -9.62 -6.37
N ARG A 34 -12.26 -8.42 -5.78
CA ARG A 34 -13.42 -7.54 -5.88
C ARG A 34 -13.64 -7.07 -7.31
N LYS A 35 -14.90 -7.06 -7.72
CA LYS A 35 -15.38 -6.56 -9.01
C LYS A 35 -16.17 -5.26 -8.89
N ASP A 36 -16.01 -4.57 -7.76
CA ASP A 36 -16.65 -3.28 -7.49
C ASP A 36 -15.67 -2.12 -7.74
N LYS A 37 -16.17 -0.88 -7.63
CA LYS A 37 -15.36 0.33 -7.81
C LYS A 37 -14.13 0.38 -6.89
N VAL A 38 -14.18 -0.25 -5.73
CA VAL A 38 -13.06 -0.25 -4.78
C VAL A 38 -11.97 -1.21 -5.23
N GLY A 39 -12.34 -2.40 -5.72
CA GLY A 39 -11.41 -3.35 -6.35
C GLY A 39 -10.76 -2.76 -7.60
N GLU A 40 -11.54 -2.09 -8.45
CA GLU A 40 -11.02 -1.38 -9.63
C GLU A 40 -10.03 -0.28 -9.26
N PHE A 41 -10.35 0.52 -8.23
CA PHE A 41 -9.46 1.57 -7.75
C PHE A 41 -8.15 0.99 -7.22
N PHE A 42 -8.23 -0.05 -6.39
CA PHE A 42 -7.05 -0.74 -5.86
C PHE A 42 -6.18 -1.31 -6.97
N ALA A 43 -6.78 -1.99 -7.96
CA ALA A 43 -6.05 -2.54 -9.11
C ALA A 43 -5.28 -1.43 -9.87
N LYS A 44 -5.93 -0.29 -10.15
CA LYS A 44 -5.30 0.86 -10.81
C LYS A 44 -4.10 1.43 -10.04
N VAL A 45 -4.16 1.47 -8.71
CA VAL A 45 -3.03 1.91 -7.87
C VAL A 45 -1.89 0.88 -7.94
N VAL A 46 -2.23 -0.40 -7.79
CA VAL A 46 -1.24 -1.49 -7.78
C VAL A 46 -0.53 -1.65 -9.13
N ASP A 47 -1.22 -1.44 -10.24
CA ASP A 47 -0.65 -1.54 -11.58
C ASP A 47 0.45 -0.51 -11.86
N GLN A 48 0.47 0.60 -11.11
CA GLN A 48 1.54 1.60 -11.15
C GLN A 48 2.79 1.17 -10.37
N SER A 49 2.69 0.14 -9.53
CA SER A 49 3.82 -0.32 -8.71
C SER A 49 4.86 -1.07 -9.55
N PRO A 50 6.13 -1.13 -9.08
CA PRO A 50 7.16 -1.93 -9.76
C PRO A 50 6.86 -3.44 -9.73
N ARG A 51 5.86 -3.90 -8.96
CA ARG A 51 5.44 -5.30 -8.91
C ARG A 51 4.50 -5.66 -10.06
N LYS A 52 5.09 -5.96 -11.21
CA LYS A 52 4.36 -6.50 -12.39
C LYS A 52 4.14 -8.01 -12.25
N GLY A 53 3.10 -8.54 -12.89
CA GLY A 53 2.82 -9.99 -12.93
C GLY A 53 2.00 -10.56 -11.76
N VAL A 54 1.93 -11.90 -11.70
CA VAL A 54 1.11 -12.69 -10.75
C VAL A 54 1.90 -12.95 -9.46
N HIS A 55 2.11 -11.89 -8.69
CA HIS A 55 2.73 -11.97 -7.37
C HIS A 55 1.80 -11.36 -6.31
N THR A 56 2.09 -11.64 -5.04
CA THR A 56 1.45 -10.97 -3.91
C THR A 56 1.59 -9.46 -4.06
N LYS A 57 0.49 -8.72 -3.88
CA LYS A 57 0.52 -7.24 -3.90
C LYS A 57 0.59 -6.69 -2.48
N GLN A 58 1.14 -7.49 -1.56
CA GLN A 58 1.47 -7.06 -0.21
C GLN A 58 2.55 -5.97 -0.26
N GLY A 59 2.41 -4.98 0.60
CA GLY A 59 3.35 -3.89 0.78
C GLY A 59 2.64 -2.62 1.27
N HIS A 60 3.44 -1.58 1.48
CA HIS A 60 2.98 -0.27 1.85
C HIS A 60 2.87 0.59 0.58
N TYR A 61 1.68 1.14 0.33
CA TYR A 61 1.39 1.99 -0.82
C TYR A 61 1.05 3.39 -0.34
N ILE A 62 1.73 4.38 -0.91
CA ILE A 62 1.43 5.80 -0.70
C ILE A 62 0.93 6.35 -2.03
N PHE A 63 -0.27 6.91 -2.03
CA PHE A 63 -0.92 7.41 -3.23
C PHE A 63 -1.80 8.62 -2.91
N THR A 64 -2.08 9.45 -3.92
CA THR A 64 -3.01 10.57 -3.80
C THR A 64 -4.46 10.09 -3.71
N ALA A 65 -5.39 10.94 -3.29
CA ALA A 65 -6.83 10.61 -3.29
C ALA A 65 -7.36 10.18 -4.68
N THR A 66 -6.72 10.64 -5.76
CA THR A 66 -7.05 10.27 -7.15
C THR A 66 -6.42 8.94 -7.59
N GLY A 67 -5.63 8.29 -6.75
CA GLY A 67 -5.00 7.00 -7.02
C GLY A 67 -3.66 7.09 -7.75
N LYS A 68 -3.01 8.26 -7.81
CA LYS A 68 -1.64 8.38 -8.34
C LYS A 68 -0.66 7.83 -7.32
N LEU A 69 0.11 6.81 -7.69
CA LEU A 69 1.13 6.23 -6.82
C LEU A 69 2.29 7.22 -6.61
N LEU A 70 2.64 7.46 -5.36
CA LEU A 70 3.76 8.31 -4.94
C LEU A 70 4.94 7.48 -4.46
N GLY A 71 4.67 6.33 -3.83
CA GLY A 71 5.71 5.44 -3.33
C GLY A 71 5.18 4.06 -3.00
N PHE A 72 6.06 3.06 -3.10
CA PHE A 72 5.80 1.68 -2.74
C PHE A 72 6.98 1.11 -1.96
N ASN A 73 6.70 0.37 -0.88
CA ASN A 73 7.73 -0.31 -0.10
C ASN A 73 7.25 -1.70 0.37
N ASN A 74 8.09 -2.74 0.18
CA ASN A 74 7.86 -4.11 0.67
C ASN A 74 9.00 -4.60 1.59
N ASN A 75 9.54 -3.69 2.39
CA ASN A 75 10.33 -4.00 3.58
C ASN A 75 9.54 -4.86 4.57
#